data_AF-A0A9D7LMV0-F1
#
_entry.id   AF-A0A9D7LMV0-F1
#
_cell.length_a   1.000
_cell.length_b   1.000
_cell.length_c   1.000
_cell.angle_alpha   90.00
_cell.angle_beta   90.00
_cell.angle_gamma   90.00
#
_symmetry.space_group_name_H-M   'P 1'
#
loop_
_entity.id
_entity.type
_entity.pdbx_description
1 polymer ?
#
loop_
_entity_poly.entity_id
_entity_poly.type
_entity_poly.pdbx_seq_one_letter_code
_entity_poly.pdbx_strand_id
1 'polypeptide(L)'
;MIESVGDAVDGLFTVNSTMLPLLVLDIFDNLVYPEPMESGNPKLNRSDHESAGRPRRQASVRVASVRVIPALLRNLGANPAEVLAAAGVPPELFDDPDNRISFALRSHLIRLCVDRTGCRHFGLLIGQQGGLHSLGLLGLLVQHSADVGSALRSLVRCLHHHVQGAVTALAVNDRGDAELQHLETQVEATDQTGDGAVAAMFNILRALCGADWKPVEVLFAHRRPDDVRPFQQFFRAPLRFDAEHDGVVFPADWLQRPLAGADAGAAGRRNRWMRSSWRIAAISGNRCWPY
;
A
#
# COMPACT_ATOMS: atom_id res chain seq x y z
N MET A 1 -16.51 28.13 -3.81
CA MET A 1 -17.38 27.09 -3.24
C MET A 1 -16.65 25.79 -3.55
N ILE A 2 -15.89 25.26 -2.58
CA ILE A 2 -14.96 24.14 -2.78
C ILE A 2 -15.75 22.84 -2.60
N GLU A 3 -16.02 22.15 -3.69
CA GLU A 3 -16.57 20.79 -3.68
C GLU A 3 -15.40 19.79 -3.58
N SER A 4 -15.41 19.07 -2.46
CA SER A 4 -14.84 17.75 -2.15
C SER A 4 -13.80 17.12 -3.10
N VAL A 5 -12.65 16.73 -2.52
CA VAL A 5 -11.60 15.84 -3.07
C VAL A 5 -12.12 14.48 -3.59
N GLY A 6 -13.36 14.11 -3.25
CA GLY A 6 -14.00 12.87 -3.73
C GLY A 6 -14.27 12.84 -5.24
N ASP A 7 -14.57 13.98 -5.87
CA ASP A 7 -15.06 13.99 -7.25
C ASP A 7 -13.93 13.87 -8.29
N ALA A 8 -12.69 14.14 -7.89
CA ALA A 8 -11.51 13.92 -8.74
C ALA A 8 -11.16 12.43 -8.93
N VAL A 9 -11.66 11.55 -8.05
CA VAL A 9 -11.35 10.11 -8.07
C VAL A 9 -12.28 9.35 -9.02
N ASP A 10 -13.51 9.83 -9.23
CA ASP A 10 -14.51 9.12 -10.06
C ASP A 10 -14.30 9.30 -11.58
N GLY A 11 -13.54 10.31 -12.01
CA GLY A 11 -13.22 10.56 -13.42
C GLY A 11 -12.08 9.71 -14.02
N LEU A 12 -11.36 8.93 -13.21
CA LEU A 12 -10.12 8.26 -13.62
C LEU A 12 -10.27 6.77 -13.99
N PHE A 13 -11.48 6.22 -13.93
CA PHE A 13 -11.70 4.77 -14.09
C PHE A 13 -11.70 4.25 -15.54
N THR A 14 -11.30 5.05 -16.53
CA THR A 14 -11.14 4.59 -17.92
C THR A 14 -10.09 5.42 -18.67
N VAL A 15 -8.81 5.31 -18.30
CA VAL A 15 -7.72 5.95 -19.05
C VAL A 15 -6.74 4.92 -19.57
N ASN A 16 -6.47 5.02 -20.87
CA ASN A 16 -5.63 4.14 -21.67
C ASN A 16 -4.16 4.13 -21.17
N SER A 17 -3.51 2.96 -21.27
CA SER A 17 -2.21 2.61 -20.66
C SER A 17 -1.03 3.51 -21.08
N THR A 18 -1.16 4.34 -22.11
CA THR A 18 -0.07 5.14 -22.69
C THR A 18 0.05 6.56 -22.12
N MET A 19 -0.91 7.03 -21.31
CA MET A 19 -0.91 8.39 -20.72
C MET A 19 -0.65 8.44 -19.20
N LEU A 20 -0.46 7.27 -18.56
CA LEU A 20 -0.34 7.17 -17.10
C LEU A 20 0.86 7.91 -16.47
N PRO A 21 2.06 8.01 -17.07
CA PRO A 21 3.17 8.71 -16.41
C PRO A 21 2.84 10.19 -16.15
N LEU A 22 2.14 10.85 -17.08
CA LEU A 22 1.85 12.28 -16.99
C LEU A 22 0.63 12.59 -16.12
N LEU A 23 -0.43 11.75 -16.15
CA LEU A 23 -1.62 11.96 -15.33
C LEU A 23 -1.39 11.64 -13.85
N VAL A 24 -0.51 10.66 -13.54
CA VAL A 24 -0.05 10.44 -12.17
C VAL A 24 0.76 11.64 -11.70
N LEU A 25 1.66 12.20 -12.54
CA LEU A 25 2.43 13.41 -12.22
C LEU A 25 1.56 14.68 -12.05
N ASP A 26 0.54 14.89 -12.88
CA ASP A 26 -0.35 16.07 -12.79
C ASP A 26 -1.28 16.04 -11.57
N ILE A 27 -1.71 14.84 -11.14
CA ILE A 27 -2.41 14.64 -9.86
C ILE A 27 -1.44 14.82 -8.68
N PHE A 28 -0.18 14.43 -8.85
CA PHE A 28 0.91 14.63 -7.89
C PHE A 28 1.20 16.12 -7.66
N ASP A 29 1.26 16.95 -8.71
CA ASP A 29 1.51 18.39 -8.56
C ASP A 29 0.35 19.08 -7.84
N ASN A 30 -0.92 18.75 -8.16
CA ASN A 30 -2.06 19.37 -7.47
C ASN A 30 -2.26 18.92 -6.01
N LEU A 31 -1.80 17.73 -5.63
CA LEU A 31 -1.87 17.23 -4.24
C LEU A 31 -0.68 17.68 -3.38
N VAL A 32 0.47 17.97 -3.99
CA VAL A 32 1.69 18.40 -3.30
C VAL A 32 1.87 19.93 -3.36
N TYR A 33 1.32 20.60 -4.37
CA TYR A 33 1.38 22.05 -4.61
C TYR A 33 0.06 22.58 -5.26
N PRO A 34 -0.97 22.95 -4.49
CA PRO A 34 -2.11 23.65 -5.09
C PRO A 34 -1.64 25.02 -5.59
N GLU A 35 -1.76 25.27 -6.89
CA GLU A 35 -1.54 26.58 -7.51
C GLU A 35 -2.33 27.65 -6.74
N PRO A 36 -1.70 28.77 -6.32
CA PRO A 36 -2.42 29.83 -5.66
C PRO A 36 -3.40 30.43 -6.67
N MET A 37 -4.70 30.37 -6.34
CA MET A 37 -5.75 31.09 -7.05
C MET A 37 -5.36 32.56 -7.23
N GLU A 38 -4.96 32.94 -8.45
CA GLU A 38 -4.78 34.34 -8.82
C GLU A 38 -6.13 35.05 -8.76
N SER A 39 -6.36 35.81 -7.68
CA SER A 39 -7.31 36.92 -7.69
C SER A 39 -6.51 38.22 -7.69
N GLY A 40 -6.56 38.95 -8.81
CA GLY A 40 -5.81 40.18 -8.99
C GLY A 40 -6.29 41.36 -8.11
N ASN A 41 -5.34 42.12 -7.55
CA ASN A 41 -5.00 43.50 -7.95
C ASN A 41 -3.82 44.03 -7.09
N PRO A 42 -2.98 44.97 -7.57
CA PRO A 42 -1.64 45.19 -7.05
C PRO A 42 -1.52 46.32 -6.02
N LYS A 43 -0.47 46.18 -5.18
CA LYS A 43 0.20 47.15 -4.28
C LYS A 43 -0.42 47.36 -2.89
N LEU A 44 0.28 46.92 -1.84
CA LEU A 44 1.07 47.80 -0.95
C LEU A 44 1.93 47.00 0.08
N ASN A 45 3.23 47.32 0.08
CA ASN A 45 4.30 47.19 1.09
C ASN A 45 4.23 46.19 2.29
N ARG A 46 5.26 45.33 2.31
CA ARG A 46 6.20 44.98 3.41
C ARG A 46 5.67 45.01 4.86
N SER A 47 5.57 43.81 5.44
CA SER A 47 6.31 43.46 6.65
C SER A 47 6.56 41.95 6.69
N ASP A 48 7.81 41.60 6.96
CA ASP A 48 8.34 40.23 7.02
C ASP A 48 7.64 39.42 8.11
N HIS A 49 6.78 38.50 7.70
CA HIS A 49 6.44 37.33 8.48
C HIS A 49 6.84 36.12 7.65
N GLU A 50 8.00 35.55 7.98
CA GLU A 50 8.38 34.19 7.59
C GLU A 50 7.16 33.29 7.80
N SER A 51 6.54 32.84 6.70
CA SER A 51 5.54 31.80 6.74
C SER A 51 6.26 30.53 7.18
N ALA A 52 6.26 30.26 8.48
CA ALA A 52 6.67 28.99 9.04
C ALA A 52 5.91 27.89 8.30
N GLY A 53 6.58 27.25 7.35
CA GLY A 53 6.05 26.14 6.57
C GLY A 53 5.52 25.11 7.55
N ARG A 54 4.22 24.81 7.45
CA ARG A 54 3.59 23.77 8.24
C ARG A 54 4.47 22.51 8.12
N PRO A 55 4.98 21.93 9.22
CA PRO A 55 5.92 20.81 9.12
C PRO A 55 5.27 19.71 8.28
N ARG A 56 5.94 19.32 7.18
CA ARG A 56 5.48 18.23 6.31
C ARG A 56 5.19 17.02 7.20
N ARG A 57 3.94 16.60 7.25
CA ARG A 57 3.52 15.47 8.09
C ARG A 57 4.30 14.25 7.61
N GLN A 58 5.19 13.73 8.46
CA GLN A 58 6.10 12.66 8.06
C GLN A 58 5.30 11.42 7.64
N ALA A 59 5.54 10.93 6.43
CA ALA A 59 4.99 9.67 5.94
C ALA A 59 5.23 8.57 6.98
N SER A 60 4.18 7.83 7.31
CA SER A 60 4.23 6.78 8.33
C SER A 60 3.45 5.56 7.89
N VAL A 61 3.75 4.44 8.54
CA VAL A 61 3.13 3.15 8.27
C VAL A 61 2.82 2.45 9.57
N ARG A 62 1.78 1.61 9.57
CA ARG A 62 1.47 0.75 10.72
C ARG A 62 2.56 -0.28 10.97
N VAL A 63 2.85 -0.51 12.25
CA VAL A 63 3.79 -1.54 12.71
C VAL A 63 3.32 -2.93 12.30
N ALA A 64 2.01 -3.15 12.13
CA ALA A 64 1.47 -4.38 11.54
C ALA A 64 2.23 -4.87 10.29
N SER A 65 2.65 -3.95 9.41
CA SER A 65 3.37 -4.27 8.17
C SER A 65 4.77 -4.86 8.38
N VAL A 66 5.36 -4.64 9.55
CA VAL A 66 6.73 -5.06 9.91
C VAL A 66 6.77 -5.85 11.21
N ARG A 67 5.61 -6.21 11.78
CA ARG A 67 5.50 -6.85 13.10
C ARG A 67 6.31 -8.15 13.21
N VAL A 68 6.56 -8.79 12.08
CA VAL A 68 7.26 -10.08 12.00
C VAL A 68 8.79 -9.94 12.12
N ILE A 69 9.34 -8.73 12.01
CA ILE A 69 10.79 -8.49 12.00
C ILE A 69 11.50 -9.13 13.21
N PRO A 70 11.05 -8.97 14.47
CA PRO A 70 11.73 -9.59 15.61
C PRO A 70 11.78 -11.12 15.52
N ALA A 71 10.73 -11.76 15.00
CA ALA A 71 10.73 -13.21 14.81
C ALA A 71 11.67 -13.64 13.67
N LEU A 72 11.67 -12.93 12.55
CA LEU A 72 12.56 -13.18 11.42
C LEU A 72 14.05 -13.03 11.80
N LEU A 73 14.39 -11.99 12.57
CA LEU A 73 15.75 -11.78 13.06
C LEU A 73 16.22 -12.99 13.89
N ARG A 74 15.40 -13.48 14.84
CA ARG A 74 15.74 -14.68 15.63
C ARG A 74 15.93 -15.90 14.75
N ASN A 75 15.03 -16.12 13.78
CA ASN A 75 15.10 -17.27 12.87
C ASN A 75 16.36 -17.24 12.00
N LEU A 76 16.89 -16.05 11.72
CA LEU A 76 18.13 -15.84 10.97
C LEU A 76 19.37 -15.68 11.87
N GLY A 77 19.25 -15.98 13.16
CA GLY A 77 20.36 -15.97 14.11
C GLY A 77 20.81 -14.60 14.60
N ALA A 78 20.04 -13.53 14.35
CA ALA A 78 20.32 -12.18 14.83
C ALA A 78 19.50 -11.84 16.08
N ASN A 79 20.07 -11.02 16.98
CA ASN A 79 19.38 -10.56 18.19
C ASN A 79 18.46 -9.36 17.87
N PRO A 80 17.13 -9.47 18.02
CA PRO A 80 16.22 -8.37 17.72
C PRO A 80 16.47 -7.11 18.55
N ALA A 81 16.82 -7.25 19.83
CA ALA A 81 17.01 -6.10 20.71
C ALA A 81 18.17 -5.22 20.24
N GLU A 82 19.27 -5.84 19.79
CA GLU A 82 20.44 -5.13 19.27
C GLU A 82 20.14 -4.40 17.96
N VAL A 83 19.41 -5.04 17.04
CA VAL A 83 19.06 -4.43 15.74
C VAL A 83 18.07 -3.29 15.93
N LEU A 84 17.04 -3.46 16.78
CA LEU A 84 16.08 -2.42 17.09
C LEU A 84 16.74 -1.22 17.78
N ALA A 85 17.62 -1.47 18.76
CA ALA A 85 18.38 -0.41 19.42
C ALA A 85 19.29 0.35 18.44
N ALA A 86 19.98 -0.37 17.55
CA ALA A 86 20.82 0.25 16.52
C ALA A 86 20.01 1.08 15.52
N ALA A 87 18.77 0.70 15.25
CA ALA A 87 17.84 1.46 14.41
C ALA A 87 17.20 2.65 15.14
N GLY A 88 17.36 2.77 16.47
CA GLY A 88 16.64 3.75 17.28
C GLY A 88 15.14 3.45 17.41
N VAL A 89 14.73 2.18 17.27
CA VAL A 89 13.33 1.76 17.35
C VAL A 89 13.05 1.16 18.74
N PRO A 90 12.14 1.74 19.54
CA PRO A 90 11.78 1.18 20.84
C PRO A 90 11.06 -0.17 20.66
N PRO A 91 11.41 -1.23 21.40
CA PRO A 91 10.77 -2.55 21.28
C PRO A 91 9.26 -2.50 21.52
N GLU A 92 8.79 -1.62 22.41
CA GLU A 92 7.39 -1.44 22.80
C GLU A 92 6.52 -0.99 21.60
N LEU A 93 7.16 -0.45 20.55
CA LEU A 93 6.49 -0.11 19.30
C LEU A 93 5.79 -1.33 18.68
N PHE A 94 6.31 -2.55 18.92
CA PHE A 94 5.78 -3.81 18.39
C PHE A 94 4.66 -4.43 19.24
N ASP A 95 4.32 -3.84 20.39
CA ASP A 95 3.27 -4.35 21.28
C ASP A 95 1.87 -4.18 20.68
N ASP A 96 1.66 -3.10 19.92
CA ASP A 96 0.40 -2.82 19.22
C ASP A 96 0.61 -2.72 17.69
N PRO A 97 -0.06 -3.55 16.87
CA PRO A 97 0.00 -3.45 15.41
C PRO A 97 -0.57 -2.15 14.82
N ASP A 98 -1.35 -1.38 15.57
CA ASP A 98 -1.88 -0.06 15.18
C ASP A 98 -0.89 1.08 15.45
N ASN A 99 0.19 0.84 16.22
CA ASN A 99 1.28 1.79 16.36
C ASN A 99 1.84 2.17 14.98
N ARG A 100 2.42 3.37 14.89
CA ARG A 100 2.98 3.91 13.64
C ARG A 100 4.47 4.13 13.75
N ILE A 101 5.18 3.76 12.69
CA ILE A 101 6.59 4.04 12.47
C ILE A 101 6.72 4.99 11.27
N SER A 102 7.66 5.93 11.29
CA SER A 102 7.90 6.75 10.10
C SER A 102 8.43 5.88 8.96
N PHE A 103 8.13 6.25 7.73
CA PHE A 103 8.52 5.47 6.55
C PHE A 103 10.05 5.36 6.45
N ALA A 104 10.76 6.47 6.64
CA ALA A 104 12.22 6.50 6.68
C ALA A 104 12.81 5.59 7.78
N LEU A 105 12.22 5.59 8.99
CA LEU A 105 12.68 4.74 10.09
C LEU A 105 12.40 3.25 9.80
N ARG A 106 11.26 2.92 9.18
CA ARG A 106 10.99 1.55 8.69
C ARG A 106 12.06 1.11 7.68
N SER A 107 12.33 1.91 6.66
CA SER A 107 13.31 1.56 5.64
C SER A 107 14.70 1.40 6.22
N HIS A 108 15.09 2.30 7.14
CA HIS A 108 16.34 2.19 7.87
C HIS A 108 16.43 0.88 8.68
N LEU A 109 15.38 0.52 9.41
CA LEU A 109 15.30 -0.73 10.16
C LEU A 109 15.45 -1.95 9.24
N ILE A 110 14.73 -1.98 8.11
CA ILE A 110 14.80 -3.09 7.15
C ILE A 110 16.21 -3.23 6.57
N ARG A 111 16.88 -2.12 6.22
CA ARG A 111 18.27 -2.13 5.78
C ARG A 111 19.20 -2.71 6.83
N LEU A 112 19.06 -2.31 8.10
CA LEU A 112 19.85 -2.88 9.20
C LEU A 112 19.59 -4.38 9.38
N CYS A 113 18.36 -4.84 9.17
CA CYS A 113 18.04 -6.28 9.21
C CYS A 113 18.79 -7.04 8.11
N VAL A 114 18.81 -6.53 6.89
CA VAL A 114 19.58 -7.11 5.77
C VAL A 114 21.07 -7.14 6.12
N ASP A 115 21.63 -6.02 6.59
CA ASP A 115 23.05 -5.91 6.91
C ASP A 115 23.48 -6.87 8.03
N ARG A 116 22.62 -7.07 9.04
CA ARG A 116 22.89 -7.92 10.20
C ARG A 116 22.70 -9.41 9.93
N THR A 117 21.79 -9.78 9.05
CA THR A 117 21.48 -11.19 8.73
C THR A 117 22.17 -11.69 7.46
N GLY A 118 22.64 -10.80 6.60
CA GLY A 118 23.09 -11.12 5.24
C GLY A 118 21.96 -11.56 4.29
N CYS A 119 20.69 -11.56 4.75
CA CYS A 119 19.55 -12.02 3.97
C CYS A 119 19.12 -10.94 2.97
N ARG A 120 19.46 -11.11 1.69
CA ARG A 120 19.14 -10.16 0.61
C ARG A 120 17.67 -10.17 0.16
N HIS A 121 16.85 -11.04 0.71
CA HIS A 121 15.40 -11.14 0.44
C HIS A 121 14.58 -10.99 1.74
N PHE A 122 15.10 -10.23 2.71
CA PHE A 122 14.45 -10.03 4.00
C PHE A 122 13.08 -9.35 3.85
N GLY A 123 12.97 -8.38 2.93
CA GLY A 123 11.73 -7.71 2.56
C GLY A 123 10.66 -8.68 2.05
N LEU A 124 11.06 -9.60 1.15
CA LEU A 124 10.20 -10.70 0.71
C LEU A 124 9.70 -11.52 1.92
N LEU A 125 10.57 -11.91 2.86
CA LEU A 125 10.16 -12.68 4.05
C LEU A 125 9.15 -11.92 4.93
N ILE A 126 9.29 -10.59 5.06
CA ILE A 126 8.30 -9.77 5.74
C ILE A 126 6.96 -9.86 5.01
N GLY A 127 6.95 -9.59 3.71
CA GLY A 127 5.73 -9.55 2.88
C GLY A 127 5.02 -10.91 2.77
N GLN A 128 5.76 -12.02 2.83
CA GLN A 128 5.19 -13.37 2.86
C GLN A 128 4.25 -13.60 4.04
N GLN A 129 4.45 -12.88 5.14
CA GLN A 129 3.58 -12.91 6.31
C GLN A 129 2.48 -11.85 6.25
N GLY A 130 2.50 -10.96 5.26
CA GLY A 130 1.47 -9.95 5.02
C GLY A 130 0.25 -10.54 4.32
N GLY A 131 -0.88 -9.85 4.43
CA GLY A 131 -2.11 -10.20 3.72
C GLY A 131 -3.33 -9.45 4.25
N LEU A 132 -4.53 -9.96 3.95
CA LEU A 132 -5.79 -9.35 4.43
C LEU A 132 -5.82 -9.23 5.97
N HIS A 133 -5.29 -10.22 6.68
CA HIS A 133 -5.27 -10.23 8.15
C HIS A 133 -4.45 -9.08 8.77
N SER A 134 -3.43 -8.58 8.07
CA SER A 134 -2.62 -7.44 8.55
C SER A 134 -3.27 -6.07 8.33
N LEU A 135 -4.38 -6.02 7.59
CA LEU A 135 -5.10 -4.79 7.26
C LEU A 135 -6.24 -4.45 8.23
N GLY A 136 -6.45 -5.24 9.30
CA GLY A 136 -7.49 -4.98 10.29
C GLY A 136 -8.88 -4.80 9.65
N LEU A 137 -9.56 -3.70 9.96
CA LEU A 137 -10.90 -3.39 9.41
C LEU A 137 -10.91 -3.28 7.88
N LEU A 138 -9.84 -2.76 7.27
CA LEU A 138 -9.75 -2.70 5.81
C LEU A 138 -9.71 -4.11 5.22
N GLY A 139 -8.99 -5.03 5.86
CA GLY A 139 -8.97 -6.44 5.45
C GLY A 139 -10.36 -7.07 5.43
N LEU A 140 -11.16 -6.79 6.46
CA LEU A 140 -12.56 -7.26 6.53
C LEU A 140 -13.45 -6.63 5.45
N LEU A 141 -13.29 -5.33 5.17
CA LEU A 141 -14.02 -4.66 4.09
C LEU A 141 -13.74 -5.31 2.74
N VAL A 142 -12.45 -5.53 2.46
CA VAL A 142 -11.99 -6.16 1.21
C VAL A 142 -12.52 -7.59 1.13
N GLN A 143 -12.36 -8.40 2.18
CA GLN A 143 -12.81 -9.80 2.20
C GLN A 143 -14.32 -9.99 1.99
N HIS A 144 -15.13 -9.02 2.41
CA HIS A 144 -16.59 -9.08 2.32
C HIS A 144 -17.19 -8.21 1.21
N SER A 145 -16.36 -7.75 0.27
CA SER A 145 -16.83 -7.10 -0.96
C SER A 145 -17.61 -8.06 -1.85
N ALA A 146 -18.37 -7.53 -2.82
CA ALA A 146 -19.20 -8.34 -3.71
C ALA A 146 -18.37 -9.22 -4.64
N ASP A 147 -17.34 -8.62 -5.25
CA ASP A 147 -16.45 -9.21 -6.25
C ASP A 147 -15.00 -8.76 -6.01
N VAL A 148 -14.05 -9.45 -6.66
CA VAL A 148 -12.61 -9.15 -6.55
C VAL A 148 -12.31 -7.69 -6.94
N GLY A 149 -12.92 -7.18 -8.01
CA GLY A 149 -12.68 -5.81 -8.46
C GLY A 149 -13.12 -4.77 -7.43
N SER A 150 -14.29 -4.96 -6.82
CA SER A 150 -14.83 -4.10 -5.77
C SER A 150 -13.97 -4.18 -4.50
N ALA A 151 -13.43 -5.36 -4.19
CA ALA A 151 -12.44 -5.55 -3.14
C ALA A 151 -11.15 -4.75 -3.39
N LEU A 152 -10.55 -4.89 -4.58
CA LEU A 152 -9.30 -4.21 -4.92
C LEU A 152 -9.48 -2.69 -5.04
N ARG A 153 -10.60 -2.20 -5.56
CA ARG A 153 -10.94 -0.76 -5.54
C ARG A 153 -11.05 -0.22 -4.11
N SER A 154 -11.68 -0.99 -3.21
CA SER A 154 -11.78 -0.61 -1.79
C SER A 154 -10.41 -0.61 -1.10
N LEU A 155 -9.55 -1.57 -1.45
CA LEU A 155 -8.16 -1.62 -0.99
C LEU A 155 -7.41 -0.37 -1.43
N VAL A 156 -7.35 -0.09 -2.74
CA VAL A 156 -6.67 1.08 -3.32
C VAL A 156 -7.10 2.38 -2.65
N ARG A 157 -8.41 2.60 -2.52
CA ARG A 157 -8.97 3.83 -1.94
C ARG A 157 -8.56 4.03 -0.47
N CYS A 158 -8.51 2.97 0.32
CA CYS A 158 -8.35 3.06 1.77
C CYS A 158 -6.94 2.71 2.29
N LEU A 159 -6.04 2.21 1.45
CA LEU A 159 -4.72 1.74 1.88
C LEU A 159 -3.82 2.87 2.42
N HIS A 160 -4.04 4.12 1.99
CA HIS A 160 -3.30 5.29 2.46
C HIS A 160 -3.41 5.52 3.99
N HIS A 161 -4.44 4.99 4.65
CA HIS A 161 -4.52 5.00 6.13
C HIS A 161 -3.49 4.07 6.79
N HIS A 162 -3.08 3.02 6.08
CA HIS A 162 -2.12 2.03 6.57
C HIS A 162 -0.69 2.43 6.23
N VAL A 163 -0.45 2.95 5.02
CA VAL A 163 0.88 3.30 4.48
C VAL A 163 0.83 4.68 3.84
N GLN A 164 1.62 5.64 4.32
CA GLN A 164 1.64 7.03 3.84
C GLN A 164 2.92 7.41 3.06
N GLY A 165 3.64 6.43 2.50
CA GLY A 165 4.85 6.64 1.70
C GLY A 165 4.89 5.80 0.41
N ALA A 166 3.73 5.31 0.00
CA ALA A 166 3.56 4.54 -1.21
C ALA A 166 2.14 4.73 -1.75
N VAL A 167 1.99 4.52 -3.05
CA VAL A 167 0.73 4.51 -3.78
C VAL A 167 0.46 3.10 -4.26
N THR A 168 -0.82 2.72 -4.28
CA THR A 168 -1.27 1.47 -4.87
C THR A 168 -2.35 1.79 -5.88
N ALA A 169 -2.26 1.22 -7.06
CA ALA A 169 -3.20 1.46 -8.15
C ALA A 169 -3.68 0.12 -8.74
N LEU A 170 -4.88 0.14 -9.33
CA LEU A 170 -5.41 -0.97 -10.10
C LEU A 170 -5.60 -0.49 -11.54
N ALA A 171 -4.89 -1.10 -12.47
CA ALA A 171 -5.01 -0.83 -13.90
C ALA A 171 -5.54 -2.05 -14.65
N VAL A 172 -6.15 -1.83 -15.81
CA VAL A 172 -6.49 -2.88 -16.77
C VAL A 172 -5.93 -2.45 -18.11
N ASN A 173 -5.15 -3.33 -18.76
CA ASN A 173 -4.56 -3.04 -20.06
C ASN A 173 -5.44 -3.56 -21.21
N ASP A 174 -5.15 -3.10 -22.42
CA ASP A 174 -5.89 -3.47 -23.63
C ASP A 174 -5.79 -4.97 -24.00
N ARG A 175 -4.85 -5.70 -23.38
CA ARG A 175 -4.69 -7.15 -23.58
C ARG A 175 -5.63 -7.98 -22.71
N GLY A 176 -6.43 -7.33 -21.86
CA GLY A 176 -7.36 -8.01 -20.94
C GLY A 176 -6.69 -8.49 -19.66
N ASP A 177 -5.52 -7.96 -19.30
CA ASP A 177 -4.89 -8.20 -18.00
C ASP A 177 -5.16 -7.03 -17.05
N ALA A 178 -5.44 -7.37 -15.79
CA ALA A 178 -5.45 -6.44 -14.68
C ALA A 178 -4.09 -6.44 -13.97
N GLU A 179 -3.75 -5.32 -13.37
CA GLU A 179 -2.50 -5.15 -12.65
C GLU A 179 -2.73 -4.38 -11.34
N LEU A 180 -2.31 -4.98 -10.23
CA LEU A 180 -2.22 -4.31 -8.95
C LEU A 180 -0.79 -3.80 -8.76
N GLN A 181 -0.65 -2.48 -8.84
CA GLN A 181 0.62 -1.77 -8.88
C GLN A 181 0.96 -1.18 -7.53
N HIS A 182 2.25 -1.12 -7.22
CA HIS A 182 2.82 -0.48 -6.05
C HIS A 182 3.96 0.45 -6.46
N LEU A 183 3.92 1.68 -5.95
CA LEU A 183 4.94 2.69 -6.19
C LEU A 183 5.32 3.34 -4.87
N GLU A 184 6.58 3.23 -4.47
CA GLU A 184 7.09 3.96 -3.31
C GLU A 184 7.35 5.43 -3.69
N THR A 185 6.93 6.36 -2.83
CA THR A 185 7.01 7.80 -3.10
C THR A 185 8.06 8.51 -2.25
N GLN A 186 8.84 7.75 -1.46
CA GLN A 186 9.84 8.26 -0.54
C GLN A 186 11.24 7.91 -1.04
N VAL A 187 12.19 8.84 -0.88
CA VAL A 187 13.58 8.67 -1.35
C VAL A 187 14.30 7.56 -0.57
N GLU A 188 13.90 7.31 0.67
CA GLU A 188 14.43 6.24 1.53
C GLU A 188 13.79 4.87 1.25
N ALA A 189 13.05 4.71 0.14
CA ALA A 189 12.63 3.42 -0.37
C ALA A 189 13.81 2.46 -0.55
N THR A 190 13.60 1.16 -0.31
CA THR A 190 14.59 0.11 -0.59
C THR A 190 13.96 -0.96 -1.46
N ASP A 191 14.74 -1.72 -2.21
CA ASP A 191 14.21 -2.86 -2.98
C ASP A 191 13.41 -3.82 -2.07
N GLN A 192 13.83 -3.98 -0.81
CA GLN A 192 13.16 -4.81 0.19
C GLN A 192 11.73 -4.33 0.53
N THR A 193 11.46 -3.03 0.44
CA THR A 193 10.15 -2.49 0.77
C THR A 193 9.15 -2.75 -0.36
N GLY A 194 9.60 -2.66 -1.62
CA GLY A 194 8.89 -3.14 -2.81
C GLY A 194 8.63 -4.65 -2.78
N ASP A 195 9.67 -5.46 -2.52
CA ASP A 195 9.56 -6.93 -2.37
C ASP A 195 8.45 -7.33 -1.40
N GLY A 196 8.44 -6.69 -0.22
CA GLY A 196 7.46 -6.95 0.81
C GLY A 196 6.04 -6.54 0.40
N ALA A 197 5.91 -5.41 -0.30
CA ALA A 197 4.62 -4.95 -0.81
C ALA A 197 4.06 -5.92 -1.86
N VAL A 198 4.86 -6.35 -2.83
CA VAL A 198 4.45 -7.30 -3.88
C VAL A 198 4.05 -8.64 -3.29
N ALA A 199 4.81 -9.15 -2.32
CA ALA A 199 4.46 -10.39 -1.65
C ALA A 199 3.14 -10.29 -0.87
N ALA A 200 2.89 -9.16 -0.19
CA ALA A 200 1.63 -8.93 0.51
C ALA A 200 0.45 -8.79 -0.47
N MET A 201 0.62 -8.05 -1.59
CA MET A 201 -0.36 -7.94 -2.67
C MET A 201 -0.70 -9.30 -3.27
N PHE A 202 0.31 -10.13 -3.52
CA PHE A 202 0.15 -11.49 -4.01
C PHE A 202 -0.66 -12.37 -3.06
N ASN A 203 -0.38 -12.30 -1.75
CA ASN A 203 -1.16 -13.01 -0.73
C ASN A 203 -2.61 -12.52 -0.67
N ILE A 204 -2.86 -11.21 -0.81
CA ILE A 204 -4.21 -10.65 -0.88
C ILE A 204 -4.95 -11.20 -2.10
N LEU A 205 -4.34 -11.17 -3.29
CA LEU A 205 -4.95 -11.69 -4.50
C LEU A 205 -5.26 -13.19 -4.40
N ARG A 206 -4.33 -14.00 -3.84
CA ARG A 206 -4.59 -15.43 -3.58
C ARG A 206 -5.76 -15.66 -2.63
N ALA A 207 -5.89 -14.83 -1.59
CA ALA A 207 -6.98 -14.95 -0.64
C ALA A 207 -8.35 -14.57 -1.24
N LEU A 208 -8.37 -13.60 -2.16
CA LEU A 208 -9.60 -13.15 -2.83
C LEU A 208 -10.02 -14.06 -3.98
N CYS A 209 -9.07 -14.49 -4.81
CA CYS A 209 -9.32 -15.26 -6.01
C CYS A 209 -9.34 -16.78 -5.76
N GLY A 210 -8.73 -17.26 -4.67
CA GLY A 210 -8.71 -18.68 -4.31
C GLY A 210 -7.65 -19.50 -5.06
N ALA A 211 -7.72 -20.82 -4.93
CA ALA A 211 -6.64 -21.74 -5.29
C ALA A 211 -6.37 -21.86 -6.80
N ASP A 212 -7.38 -21.62 -7.63
CA ASP A 212 -7.27 -21.72 -9.10
C ASP A 212 -6.65 -20.46 -9.73
N TRP A 213 -6.47 -19.39 -8.94
CA TRP A 213 -5.87 -18.17 -9.40
C TRP A 213 -4.37 -18.34 -9.66
N LYS A 214 -3.96 -17.86 -10.83
CA LYS A 214 -2.55 -17.80 -11.24
C LYS A 214 -2.28 -16.40 -11.79
N PRO A 215 -1.20 -15.74 -11.37
CA PRO A 215 -0.76 -14.50 -12.01
C PRO A 215 -0.25 -14.78 -13.43
N VAL A 216 -0.29 -13.75 -14.27
CA VAL A 216 0.41 -13.72 -15.56
C VAL A 216 1.91 -13.50 -15.32
N GLU A 217 2.24 -12.48 -14.53
CA GLU A 217 3.61 -12.19 -14.11
C GLU A 217 3.62 -11.39 -12.81
N VAL A 218 4.76 -11.41 -12.12
CA VAL A 218 5.05 -10.58 -10.95
C VAL A 218 6.19 -9.64 -11.31
N LEU A 219 6.00 -8.35 -11.06
CA LEU A 219 6.91 -7.27 -11.45
C LEU A 219 7.68 -6.75 -10.24
N PHE A 220 8.96 -6.49 -10.47
CA PHE A 220 9.85 -5.85 -9.51
C PHE A 220 10.56 -4.68 -10.20
N ALA A 221 10.50 -3.50 -9.60
CA ALA A 221 11.12 -2.30 -10.14
C ALA A 221 12.66 -2.34 -10.08
N HIS A 222 13.18 -3.09 -9.12
CA HIS A 222 14.61 -3.21 -8.92
C HIS A 222 15.27 -4.21 -9.87
N ARG A 223 16.60 -4.12 -9.96
CA ARG A 223 17.41 -5.04 -10.75
C ARG A 223 17.29 -6.47 -10.24
N ARG A 224 17.32 -7.43 -11.16
CA ARG A 224 17.37 -8.86 -10.82
C ARG A 224 18.44 -9.18 -9.75
N PRO A 225 18.07 -9.81 -8.63
CA PRO A 225 19.02 -10.19 -7.59
C PRO A 225 19.85 -11.41 -8.00
N ASP A 226 21.02 -11.58 -7.37
CA ASP A 226 21.91 -12.71 -7.63
C ASP A 226 21.24 -14.06 -7.33
N ASP A 227 20.44 -14.13 -6.26
CA ASP A 227 19.66 -15.31 -5.89
C ASP A 227 18.16 -15.07 -6.04
N VAL A 228 17.61 -15.55 -7.15
CA VAL A 228 16.16 -15.48 -7.45
C VAL A 228 15.35 -16.62 -6.85
N ARG A 229 15.98 -17.66 -6.29
CA ARG A 229 15.27 -18.87 -5.83
C ARG A 229 14.21 -18.60 -4.78
N PRO A 230 14.42 -17.72 -3.77
CA PRO A 230 13.39 -17.42 -2.76
C PRO A 230 12.11 -16.85 -3.39
N PHE A 231 12.26 -15.97 -4.38
CA PHE A 231 11.15 -15.37 -5.12
C PHE A 231 10.40 -16.44 -5.93
N GLN A 232 11.13 -17.27 -6.68
CA GLN A 232 10.54 -18.35 -7.48
C GLN A 232 9.76 -19.35 -6.64
N GLN A 233 10.30 -19.73 -5.47
CA GLN A 233 9.67 -20.68 -4.55
C GLN A 233 8.34 -20.15 -3.98
N PHE A 234 8.28 -18.85 -3.68
CA PHE A 234 7.11 -18.21 -3.12
C PHE A 234 6.03 -17.91 -4.17
N PHE A 235 6.38 -17.17 -5.22
CA PHE A 235 5.42 -16.70 -6.21
C PHE A 235 4.95 -17.80 -7.17
N ARG A 236 5.84 -18.76 -7.50
CA ARG A 236 5.55 -19.86 -8.45
C ARG A 236 4.92 -19.36 -9.76
N ALA A 237 5.44 -18.25 -10.24
CA ALA A 237 4.94 -17.48 -11.38
C ALA A 237 6.12 -16.92 -12.20
N PRO A 238 5.89 -16.49 -13.46
CA PRO A 238 6.85 -15.68 -14.18
C PRO A 238 7.22 -14.42 -13.38
N LEU A 239 8.52 -14.15 -13.26
CA LEU A 239 9.05 -12.99 -12.55
C LEU A 239 9.75 -12.08 -13.55
N ARG A 240 9.41 -10.79 -13.54
CA ARG A 240 10.06 -9.76 -14.35
C ARG A 240 10.67 -8.70 -13.43
N PHE A 241 11.99 -8.67 -13.41
CA PHE A 241 12.78 -7.63 -12.75
C PHE A 241 13.10 -6.51 -13.74
N ASP A 242 13.65 -5.40 -13.24
CA ASP A 242 13.93 -4.20 -14.03
C ASP A 242 12.65 -3.65 -14.71
N ALA A 243 11.50 -3.79 -14.04
CA ALA A 243 10.23 -3.18 -14.45
C ALA A 243 10.17 -1.70 -14.05
N GLU A 244 9.17 -0.97 -14.54
CA GLU A 244 8.96 0.45 -14.18
C GLU A 244 8.47 0.62 -12.74
N HIS A 245 7.71 -0.36 -12.24
CA HIS A 245 7.14 -0.37 -10.89
C HIS A 245 6.97 -1.82 -10.39
N ASP A 246 6.66 -1.92 -9.10
CA ASP A 246 6.38 -3.18 -8.43
C ASP A 246 4.92 -3.59 -8.65
N GLY A 247 4.62 -4.86 -8.90
CA GLY A 247 3.23 -5.22 -9.20
C GLY A 247 2.93 -6.70 -9.39
N VAL A 248 1.64 -7.01 -9.49
CA VAL A 248 1.13 -8.35 -9.82
C VAL A 248 0.13 -8.23 -10.96
N VAL A 249 0.45 -8.88 -12.09
CA VAL A 249 -0.38 -8.92 -13.30
C VAL A 249 -1.20 -10.22 -13.30
N PHE A 250 -2.48 -10.15 -13.64
CA PHE A 250 -3.39 -11.30 -13.67
C PHE A 250 -4.54 -11.08 -14.67
N PRO A 251 -5.23 -12.13 -15.15
CA PRO A 251 -6.33 -11.96 -16.12
C PRO A 251 -7.46 -11.10 -15.55
N ALA A 252 -7.93 -10.09 -16.29
CA ALA A 252 -8.91 -9.11 -15.81
C ALA A 252 -10.29 -9.74 -15.50
N ASP A 253 -10.61 -10.89 -16.10
CA ASP A 253 -11.84 -11.65 -15.81
C ASP A 253 -11.98 -12.03 -14.33
N TRP A 254 -10.86 -12.12 -13.60
CA TRP A 254 -10.89 -12.33 -12.16
C TRP A 254 -11.58 -11.20 -11.40
N LEU A 255 -11.54 -9.96 -11.90
CA LEU A 255 -12.17 -8.82 -11.25
C LEU A 255 -13.70 -8.99 -11.11
N GLN A 256 -14.33 -9.75 -12.01
CA GLN A 256 -15.78 -9.99 -11.99
C GLN A 256 -16.19 -11.18 -11.12
N ARG A 257 -15.23 -11.93 -10.56
CA ARG A 257 -15.58 -13.13 -9.79
C ARG A 257 -16.13 -12.75 -8.41
N PRO A 258 -17.26 -13.35 -8.00
CA PRO A 258 -17.83 -13.10 -6.69
C PRO A 258 -16.90 -13.68 -5.61
N LEU A 259 -16.74 -12.95 -4.50
CA LEU A 259 -16.00 -13.46 -3.36
C LEU A 259 -16.84 -14.50 -2.61
N ALA A 260 -16.23 -15.57 -2.10
CA ALA A 260 -16.95 -16.61 -1.36
C ALA A 260 -17.69 -16.07 -0.11
N GLY A 261 -17.25 -14.94 0.44
CA GLY A 261 -17.92 -14.23 1.52
C GLY A 261 -19.15 -13.41 1.09
N ALA A 262 -19.46 -13.29 -0.20
CA ALA A 262 -20.49 -12.41 -0.77
C ALA A 262 -21.93 -12.95 -0.68
N ASP A 263 -22.19 -13.93 0.19
CA ASP A 263 -23.47 -14.63 0.31
C ASP A 263 -24.67 -13.65 0.38
N ALA A 264 -25.54 -13.68 -0.63
CA ALA A 264 -26.47 -12.60 -0.98
C ALA A 264 -27.55 -12.35 0.10
N GLY A 265 -27.94 -13.37 0.87
CA GLY A 265 -28.90 -13.26 1.97
C GLY A 265 -28.35 -12.60 3.25
N ALA A 266 -27.02 -12.48 3.37
CA ALA A 266 -26.36 -11.86 4.51
C ALA A 266 -25.90 -10.41 4.23
N ALA A 267 -25.93 -9.96 2.98
CA ALA A 267 -25.51 -8.60 2.58
C ALA A 267 -26.29 -7.48 3.30
N GLY A 268 -27.61 -7.64 3.48
CA GLY A 268 -28.46 -6.64 4.16
C GLY A 268 -28.21 -6.51 5.67
N ARG A 269 -27.87 -7.61 6.35
CA ARG A 269 -27.50 -7.60 7.78
C ARG A 269 -26.05 -7.17 8.00
N ARG A 270 -25.17 -7.48 7.04
CA ARG A 270 -23.73 -7.17 7.05
C ARG A 270 -23.44 -5.71 6.77
N ASN A 271 -24.11 -5.09 5.78
CA ASN A 271 -24.03 -3.64 5.57
C ASN A 271 -24.50 -2.86 6.80
N ARG A 272 -25.47 -3.39 7.56
CA ARG A 272 -25.92 -2.80 8.81
C ARG A 272 -24.87 -2.95 9.94
N TRP A 273 -24.24 -4.12 10.09
CA TRP A 273 -23.18 -4.32 11.08
C TRP A 273 -21.91 -3.53 10.74
N MET A 274 -21.48 -3.51 9.49
CA MET A 274 -20.38 -2.66 9.03
C MET A 274 -20.73 -1.19 9.25
N ARG A 275 -21.86 -0.67 8.78
CA ARG A 275 -22.24 0.74 9.06
C ARG A 275 -22.25 1.06 10.56
N SER A 276 -22.60 0.12 11.44
CA SER A 276 -22.58 0.30 12.89
C SER A 276 -21.18 0.25 13.51
N SER A 277 -20.36 -0.76 13.18
CA SER A 277 -18.97 -0.89 13.67
C SER A 277 -18.07 0.22 13.12
N TRP A 278 -18.33 0.66 11.89
CA TRP A 278 -17.65 1.79 11.26
C TRP A 278 -18.14 3.15 11.79
N ARG A 279 -19.39 3.26 12.30
CA ARG A 279 -19.82 4.45 13.08
C ARG A 279 -19.07 4.56 14.41
N ILE A 280 -18.75 3.44 15.05
CA ILE A 280 -17.91 3.42 16.27
C ILE A 280 -16.47 3.85 15.94
N ALA A 281 -15.92 3.40 14.81
CA ALA A 281 -14.60 3.84 14.33
C ALA A 281 -14.58 5.27 13.73
N ALA A 282 -15.72 5.81 13.29
CA ALA A 282 -15.84 7.19 12.83
C ALA A 282 -15.91 8.19 14.01
N ILE A 283 -16.40 7.75 15.18
CA ILE A 283 -16.34 8.53 16.43
C ILE A 283 -14.87 8.73 16.88
N SER A 284 -13.96 7.82 16.51
CA SER A 284 -12.51 7.97 16.73
C SER A 284 -11.76 8.75 15.63
N GLY A 285 -12.47 9.43 14.71
CA GLY A 285 -11.90 10.51 13.89
C GLY A 285 -11.52 10.17 12.44
N ASN A 286 -11.73 8.95 11.94
CA ASN A 286 -11.51 8.63 10.53
C ASN A 286 -12.77 8.88 9.69
N ARG A 287 -12.82 10.02 8.99
CA ARG A 287 -13.85 10.34 7.99
C ARG A 287 -13.34 9.98 6.59
N CYS A 288 -13.87 8.90 6.01
CA CYS A 288 -13.80 8.63 4.57
C CYS A 288 -15.21 8.26 4.10
N TRP A 289 -15.83 9.20 3.38
CA TRP A 289 -17.09 9.11 2.62
C TRP A 289 -16.92 10.06 1.41
N PRO A 290 -17.46 9.74 0.21
CA PRO A 290 -18.91 9.81 -0.03
C PRO A 290 -19.56 8.60 -0.75
N TYR A 291 -20.88 8.55 -0.53
CA TYR A 291 -22.05 7.80 -1.08
C TYR A 291 -22.04 6.28 -1.31
#